data_AF-X0WBF7-F1
#
_entry.id   AF-X0WBF7-F1
#
_cell.length_a   1.000
_cell.length_b   1.000
_cell.length_c   1.000
_cell.angle_alpha   90.00
_cell.angle_beta   90.00
_cell.angle_gamma   90.00
#
_symmetry.space_group_name_H-M   'P 1'
#
loop_
_entity.id
_entity.type
_entity.pdbx_description
1 polymer ?
#
loop_
_entity_poly.entity_id
_entity_poly.type
_entity_poly.pdbx_seq_one_letter_code
_entity_poly.pdbx_strand_id
1 'polypeptide(L)'
;KETYYSVNHGAGRTMSRTQARGKRNRRGEVTRPAAISDEEFSKAMEGITLIAESRYAVKEEAPQAYKDIDEVVRVVADAGLARVVARLVPLAVLKG
;
A
#
# COMPACT_ATOMS: atom_id res chain seq x y z
N LYS A 1 -8.54 -13.30 -23.93
CA LYS A 1 -9.69 -14.09 -24.42
C LYS A 1 -10.89 -14.05 -23.46
N GLU A 2 -10.75 -14.22 -22.15
CA GLU A 2 -11.88 -13.97 -21.20
C GLU A 2 -11.94 -12.51 -20.71
N THR A 3 -10.80 -11.83 -20.65
CA THR A 3 -10.69 -10.46 -20.11
C THR A 3 -10.30 -9.41 -21.16
N TYR A 4 -10.54 -9.68 -22.46
CA TYR A 4 -10.13 -8.80 -23.55
C TYR A 4 -8.64 -8.37 -23.49
N TYR A 5 -7.75 -9.32 -23.15
CA TYR A 5 -6.30 -9.09 -23.01
C TYR A 5 -5.91 -8.07 -21.94
N SER A 6 -6.74 -7.94 -20.90
CA SER A 6 -6.50 -7.07 -19.75
C SER A 6 -6.23 -7.86 -18.48
N VAL A 7 -5.49 -7.26 -17.56
CA VAL A 7 -5.16 -7.79 -16.22
C VAL A 7 -5.23 -6.66 -15.17
N ASN A 8 -5.09 -6.99 -13.89
CA ASN A 8 -5.10 -6.00 -12.81
C ASN A 8 -3.88 -5.06 -12.87
N HIS A 9 -3.98 -3.90 -12.20
CA HIS A 9 -2.91 -2.89 -12.14
C HIS A 9 -2.15 -2.88 -10.80
N GLY A 10 -2.56 -3.69 -9.83
CA GLY A 10 -1.99 -3.71 -8.49
C GLY A 10 -2.87 -4.43 -7.47
N ALA A 11 -2.55 -4.27 -6.19
CA ALA A 11 -3.22 -4.96 -5.09
C ALA A 11 -4.64 -4.44 -4.80
N GLY A 12 -4.87 -3.14 -5.00
CA GLY A 12 -6.12 -2.48 -4.60
C GLY A 12 -6.23 -2.25 -3.09
N ARG A 13 -6.89 -1.17 -2.70
CA ARG A 13 -7.00 -0.75 -1.29
C ARG A 13 -8.06 -1.55 -0.54
N THR A 14 -7.80 -1.80 0.73
CA THR A 14 -8.76 -2.37 1.70
C THR A 14 -9.30 -1.31 2.66
N MET A 15 -8.63 -0.15 2.75
CA MET A 15 -9.05 0.96 3.59
C MET A 15 -8.95 2.33 2.89
N SER A 16 -9.80 3.26 3.31
CA SER A 16 -9.70 4.65 2.85
C SER A 16 -8.39 5.31 3.32
N ARG A 17 -7.92 6.32 2.59
CA ARG A 17 -6.73 7.10 2.96
C ARG A 17 -6.84 7.71 4.35
N THR A 18 -8.01 8.29 4.66
CA THR A 18 -8.31 8.87 5.98
C THR A 18 -8.38 7.80 7.07
N GLN A 19 -8.83 6.58 6.76
CA GLN A 19 -8.79 5.49 7.74
C GLN A 19 -7.36 5.05 8.02
N ALA A 20 -6.51 4.96 6.99
CA ALA A 20 -5.10 4.59 7.14
C ALA A 20 -4.32 5.62 7.99
N ARG A 21 -4.35 6.91 7.62
CA ARG A 21 -3.57 7.96 8.31
C ARG A 21 -4.26 8.58 9.54
N GLY A 22 -5.57 8.39 9.68
CA GLY A 22 -6.39 9.11 10.64
C GLY A 22 -6.82 10.51 10.16
N LYS A 23 -7.26 11.35 11.10
CA LYS A 23 -7.62 12.75 10.87
C LYS A 23 -7.11 13.63 11.99
N ARG A 24 -6.48 14.75 11.63
CA ARG A 24 -6.08 15.81 12.56
C ARG A 24 -6.84 17.10 12.24
N ASN A 25 -7.14 17.91 13.25
CA ASN A 25 -7.72 19.23 13.05
C ASN A 25 -6.61 20.26 12.70
N ARG A 26 -7.00 21.53 12.47
CA ARG A 26 -6.06 22.61 12.14
C ARG A 26 -5.03 22.91 13.25
N ARG A 27 -5.32 22.49 14.49
CA ARG A 27 -4.42 22.61 15.65
C ARG A 27 -3.49 21.40 15.82
N GLY A 28 -3.60 20.40 14.94
CA GLY A 28 -2.80 19.16 14.98
C GLY A 28 -3.36 18.07 15.90
N GLU A 29 -4.47 18.32 16.58
CA GLU A 29 -5.09 17.36 17.50
C GLU A 29 -5.74 16.21 16.72
N VAL A 30 -5.57 14.99 17.21
CA VAL A 30 -6.14 13.79 16.60
C VAL A 30 -7.65 13.79 16.82
N THR A 31 -8.40 13.89 15.72
CA THR A 31 -9.87 13.82 15.72
C THR A 31 -10.39 12.44 15.32
N ARG A 32 -9.55 11.66 14.62
CA ARG A 32 -9.78 10.24 14.36
C ARG A 32 -8.43 9.54 14.35
N PRO A 33 -8.24 8.47 15.15
CA PRO A 33 -6.98 7.74 15.16
C PRO A 33 -6.72 7.07 13.82
N ALA A 34 -5.45 6.90 13.49
CA ALA A 34 -5.01 6.09 12.37
C ALA A 34 -5.32 4.61 12.65
N ALA A 35 -5.78 3.87 11.64
CA ALA A 35 -5.90 2.42 11.75
C ALA A 35 -4.53 1.72 11.71
N ILE A 36 -3.53 2.39 11.13
CA ILE A 36 -2.15 1.90 11.05
C ILE A 36 -1.31 2.70 12.05
N SER A 37 -0.72 1.99 13.00
CA SER A 37 0.18 2.59 13.99
C SER A 37 1.54 2.98 13.37
N ASP A 38 2.27 3.86 14.05
CA ASP A 38 3.62 4.24 13.62
C ASP A 38 4.60 3.06 13.70
N GLU A 39 4.40 2.14 14.63
CA GLU A 39 5.20 0.93 14.78
C GLU A 39 4.97 -0.04 13.62
N GLU A 40 3.71 -0.34 13.29
CA GLU A 40 3.37 -1.18 12.15
C GLU A 40 3.90 -0.60 10.83
N PHE A 41 3.78 0.71 10.65
CA PHE A 41 4.33 1.38 9.48
C PHE A 41 5.85 1.28 9.43
N SER A 42 6.54 1.53 10.55
CA SER A 42 8.01 1.46 10.62
C SER A 42 8.52 0.07 10.32
N LYS A 43 7.87 -0.97 10.87
CA LYS A 43 8.20 -2.37 10.59
C LYS A 43 8.00 -2.72 9.12
N ALA A 44 6.92 -2.23 8.50
CA ALA A 44 6.65 -2.47 7.08
C ALA A 44 7.66 -1.77 6.15
N MET A 45 8.34 -0.73 6.63
CA MET A 45 9.37 0.01 5.89
C MET A 45 10.80 -0.43 6.25
N GLU A 46 10.97 -1.47 7.06
CA GLU A 46 12.28 -1.96 7.46
C GLU A 46 13.10 -2.38 6.22
N GLY A 47 14.33 -1.89 6.13
CA GLY A 47 15.21 -2.12 4.97
C GLY A 47 14.89 -1.27 3.73
N ILE A 48 13.88 -0.40 3.77
CA ILE A 48 13.49 0.49 2.67
C ILE A 48 13.84 1.93 3.03
N THR A 49 14.63 2.59 2.18
CA THR A 49 14.92 4.02 2.35
C THR A 49 13.70 4.86 1.97
N LEU A 50 13.06 5.49 2.95
CA LEU A 50 11.87 6.32 2.73
C LEU A 50 12.22 7.81 2.74
N ILE A 51 11.92 8.49 1.63
CA ILE A 51 12.01 9.95 1.52
C ILE A 51 10.60 10.47 1.28
N ALA A 52 10.05 11.21 2.23
CA ALA A 52 8.71 11.78 2.11
C ALA A 52 8.61 13.17 2.75
N GLU A 53 7.81 14.05 2.16
CA GLU A 53 7.56 15.39 2.69
C GLU A 53 6.79 15.35 4.02
N SER A 54 5.87 14.38 4.15
CA SER A 54 5.02 14.23 5.32
C SER A 54 4.98 12.79 5.81
N ARG A 55 5.59 12.55 6.98
CA ARG A 55 5.48 11.28 7.72
C ARG A 55 4.04 10.92 8.09
N TYR A 56 3.14 11.90 8.14
CA TYR A 56 1.72 11.66 8.38
C TYR A 56 1.01 11.20 7.10
N ALA A 57 1.26 11.85 5.97
CA ALA A 57 0.60 11.54 4.70
C ALA A 57 1.08 10.20 4.10
N VAL A 58 2.36 9.85 4.30
CA VAL A 58 2.91 8.59 3.77
C VAL A 58 2.19 7.34 4.30
N LYS A 59 1.57 7.42 5.48
CA LYS A 59 0.76 6.33 6.05
C LYS A 59 -0.50 6.00 5.23
N GLU A 60 -0.93 6.89 4.35
CA GLU A 60 -2.01 6.58 3.38
C GLU A 60 -1.63 5.44 2.43
N GLU A 61 -0.34 5.32 2.14
CA GLU A 61 0.25 4.37 1.19
C GLU A 61 0.99 3.23 1.89
N ALA A 62 0.78 3.07 3.19
CA ALA A 62 1.33 1.97 3.96
C ALA A 62 0.87 0.61 3.36
N PRO A 63 1.72 -0.43 3.33
CA PRO A 63 1.38 -1.74 2.75
C PRO A 63 0.09 -2.34 3.33
N GLN A 64 -0.17 -2.14 4.62
CA GLN A 64 -1.37 -2.63 5.32
C GLN A 64 -2.67 -2.01 4.79
N ALA A 65 -2.60 -0.88 4.06
CA ALA A 65 -3.77 -0.25 3.45
C ALA A 65 -4.26 -0.96 2.17
N TYR A 66 -3.50 -1.95 1.71
CA TYR A 66 -3.72 -2.70 0.48
C TYR A 66 -3.99 -4.17 0.76
N LYS A 67 -4.52 -4.88 -0.26
CA LYS A 67 -4.57 -6.34 -0.24
C LYS A 67 -3.16 -6.93 -0.30
N ASP A 68 -3.02 -8.19 0.06
CA ASP A 68 -1.79 -8.93 -0.19
C ASP A 68 -1.56 -9.06 -1.71
N ILE A 69 -0.47 -8.45 -2.19
CA ILE A 69 -0.11 -8.50 -3.61
C ILE A 69 0.25 -9.91 -4.05
N ASP A 70 0.82 -10.74 -3.17
CA ASP A 70 1.20 -12.11 -3.51
C ASP A 70 -0.05 -12.96 -3.74
N GLU A 71 -1.12 -12.73 -2.98
CA GLU A 71 -2.43 -13.37 -3.21
C GLU A 71 -3.07 -12.91 -4.53
N VAL A 72 -3.07 -11.60 -4.80
CA VAL A 72 -3.63 -11.05 -6.04
C VAL A 72 -2.91 -11.61 -7.27
N VAL A 73 -1.58 -11.65 -7.25
CA VAL A 73 -0.77 -12.22 -8.34
C VAL A 73 -1.04 -13.71 -8.52
N ARG A 74 -1.14 -14.46 -7.42
CA ARG A 74 -1.45 -15.90 -7.45
C ARG A 74 -2.78 -16.17 -8.14
N VAL A 75 -3.84 -15.46 -7.77
CA VAL A 75 -5.18 -15.63 -8.38
C VAL A 75 -5.15 -15.35 -9.89
N VAL A 76 -4.43 -14.30 -10.31
CA VAL A 76 -4.31 -13.94 -11.75
C VAL A 76 -3.53 -14.99 -12.53
N ALA A 77 -2.48 -15.56 -11.93
CA ALA A 77 -1.68 -16.61 -12.54
C ALA A 77 -2.44 -17.94 -12.62
N ASP A 78 -3.10 -18.34 -11.54
CA ASP A 78 -3.88 -19.58 -11.45
C ASP A 78 -5.10 -19.55 -12.39
N ALA A 79 -5.69 -18.38 -12.61
CA ALA A 79 -6.73 -18.17 -13.61
C ALA A 79 -6.21 -18.15 -15.06
N GLY A 80 -4.90 -18.30 -15.28
CA GLY A 80 -4.29 -18.30 -16.62
C GLY A 80 -4.34 -16.96 -17.34
N LEU A 81 -4.58 -15.85 -16.62
CA LEU A 81 -4.73 -14.51 -17.20
C LEU A 81 -3.39 -13.82 -17.46
N ALA A 82 -2.37 -14.14 -16.66
CA ALA A 82 -1.01 -13.67 -16.84
C ALA A 82 0.01 -14.72 -16.39
N ARG A 83 1.25 -14.60 -16.86
CA ARG A 83 2.39 -15.39 -16.38
C ARG A 83 3.28 -14.51 -15.50
N VAL A 84 3.66 -15.01 -14.33
CA VAL A 84 4.66 -14.35 -13.47
C VAL A 84 6.02 -14.40 -14.16
N VAL A 85 6.68 -13.25 -14.28
CA VAL A 85 8.00 -13.13 -14.93
C VAL A 85 9.09 -12.84 -13.90
N ALA A 86 8.85 -11.89 -13.01
CA ALA A 86 9.80 -11.50 -11.97
C ALA A 86 9.05 -10.89 -10.77
N ARG A 87 9.72 -10.88 -9.61
CA ARG A 87 9.30 -10.12 -8.42
C ARG A 87 10.36 -9.07 -8.13
N LEU A 88 9.92 -7.85 -7.90
CA LEU A 88 10.78 -6.74 -7.49
C LEU A 88 10.57 -6.47 -6.01
N VAL A 89 11.64 -6.08 -5.32
CA VAL A 89 11.61 -5.68 -3.90
C VAL A 89 12.13 -4.24 -3.82
N PRO A 90 11.41 -3.32 -3.16
CA PRO A 90 11.82 -1.93 -3.09
C PRO A 90 13.07 -1.75 -2.22
N LEU A 91 14.01 -0.93 -2.70
CA LEU A 91 15.17 -0.47 -1.91
C LEU A 91 14.95 0.95 -1.36
N ALA A 92 14.22 1.78 -2.11
CA ALA A 92 13.89 3.14 -1.74
C ALA A 92 12.51 3.53 -2.27
N VAL A 93 11.79 4.38 -1.52
CA VAL A 93 10.50 4.96 -1.89
C VAL A 93 10.57 6.47 -1.68
N LEU A 94 10.34 7.22 -2.76
CA LEU A 94 10.26 8.67 -2.76
C LEU A 94 8.79 9.07 -2.93
N LYS A 95 8.22 9.76 -1.92
CA LYS A 95 6.80 10.12 -1.91
C LYS A 95 6.57 11.58 -1.52
N GLY A 96 6.18 12.39 -2.50
CA GLY A 96 5.53 13.69 -2.31
C GLY A 96 4.01 13.56 -2.25
#